data_AF-A0A949ZDH4-F1
#
_entry.id   AF-A0A949ZDH4-F1
#
_cell.length_a   1.000
_cell.length_b   1.000
_cell.length_c   1.000
_cell.angle_alpha   90.00
_cell.angle_beta   90.00
_cell.angle_gamma   90.00
#
_symmetry.space_group_name_H-M   'P 1'
#
loop_
_entity.id
_entity.type
_entity.pdbx_description
1 polymer ?
#
loop_
_entity_poly.entity_id
_entity_poly.type
_entity_poly.pdbx_seq_one_letter_code
_entity_poly.pdbx_strand_id
1 'polypeptide(L)'
;MTPAPAVPPSSTTVSPNGGTASTSDGEISVVVPPGALSVPCKFEFTLISQHVPANPPTRVVASRVWDISAFDGAGNLITVFDKPIQIVFRYAAQATDLIGYWDGEEWVYLDSTPQPNAHQTIAASPHLSLVAVFAEMGPPAPGPTFPVVPVAIGFIALAAVTVATVAARRRAVPRQEP
;
A
#
# COMPACT_ATOMS: atom_id res chain seq x y z
N MET A 1 5.73 19.86 -19.43
CA MET A 1 5.36 18.61 -18.73
C MET A 1 3.93 18.30 -19.14
N THR A 2 3.72 17.27 -19.95
CA THR A 2 2.36 16.85 -20.33
C THR A 2 1.77 16.09 -19.15
N PRO A 3 0.58 16.46 -18.62
CA PRO A 3 -0.06 15.68 -17.57
C PRO A 3 -0.28 14.25 -18.08
N ALA A 4 0.00 13.26 -17.24
CA ALA A 4 -0.32 11.88 -17.55
C ALA A 4 -1.84 11.77 -17.82
N PRO A 5 -2.27 11.06 -18.87
CA PRO A 5 -3.69 10.93 -19.19
C PRO A 5 -4.42 10.27 -18.02
N ALA A 6 -5.53 10.88 -17.61
CA ALA A 6 -6.40 10.31 -16.60
C ALA A 6 -6.95 8.96 -17.11
N VAL A 7 -6.82 7.91 -16.31
CA VAL A 7 -7.43 6.61 -16.62
C VAL A 7 -8.95 6.80 -16.53
N PRO A 8 -9.73 6.53 -17.60
CA PRO A 8 -11.17 6.71 -17.55
C PRO A 8 -11.79 5.73 -16.54
N PRO A 9 -12.87 6.12 -15.84
CA PRO A 9 -13.61 5.20 -15.01
C PRO A 9 -14.13 4.06 -15.88
N SER A 10 -13.96 2.84 -15.41
CA SER A 10 -14.48 1.65 -16.09
C SER A 10 -15.73 1.17 -15.38
N SER A 11 -16.72 0.72 -16.14
CA SER A 11 -17.94 0.16 -15.58
C SER A 11 -18.34 -1.14 -16.26
N THR A 12 -18.90 -2.06 -15.49
CA THR A 12 -19.36 -3.37 -15.99
C THR A 12 -20.57 -3.81 -15.20
N THR A 13 -21.60 -4.28 -15.88
CA THR A 13 -22.81 -4.81 -15.24
C THR A 13 -22.65 -6.30 -14.98
N VAL A 14 -22.94 -6.72 -13.75
CA VAL A 14 -22.94 -8.12 -13.32
C VAL A 14 -24.35 -8.52 -12.87
N SER A 15 -24.78 -9.71 -13.24
CA SER A 15 -26.12 -10.22 -12.94
C SER A 15 -26.16 -11.07 -11.66
N PRO A 16 -27.36 -11.38 -11.11
CA PRO A 16 -27.52 -12.33 -10.01
C PRO A 16 -26.92 -13.72 -10.26
N ASN A 17 -26.74 -14.12 -11.51
CA ASN A 17 -26.09 -15.38 -11.87
C ASN A 17 -24.56 -15.35 -11.66
N GLY A 18 -24.02 -14.24 -11.13
CA GLY A 18 -22.60 -14.01 -10.97
C GLY A 18 -21.96 -13.44 -12.23
N GLY A 19 -20.65 -13.31 -12.18
CA GLY A 19 -19.83 -12.80 -13.27
C GLY A 19 -18.57 -12.11 -12.76
N THR A 20 -17.87 -11.46 -13.69
CA THR A 20 -16.64 -10.72 -13.40
C THR A 20 -16.79 -9.30 -13.89
N ALA A 21 -16.47 -8.34 -13.03
CA ALA A 21 -16.24 -6.95 -13.40
C ALA A 21 -14.74 -6.67 -13.31
N SER A 22 -14.17 -5.92 -14.25
CA SER A 22 -12.73 -5.63 -14.25
C SER A 22 -12.44 -4.22 -14.72
N THR A 23 -11.31 -3.68 -14.28
CA THR A 23 -10.78 -2.44 -14.87
C THR A 23 -10.43 -2.67 -16.34
N SER A 24 -10.42 -1.60 -17.13
CA SER A 24 -10.08 -1.67 -18.56
C SER A 24 -8.65 -2.14 -18.83
N ASP A 25 -7.73 -1.92 -17.88
CA ASP A 25 -6.35 -2.40 -17.93
C ASP A 25 -6.18 -3.81 -17.33
N GLY A 26 -7.23 -4.37 -16.73
CA GLY A 26 -7.21 -5.69 -16.11
C GLY A 26 -6.37 -5.77 -14.83
N GLU A 27 -5.96 -4.63 -14.26
CA GLU A 27 -5.22 -4.58 -12.98
C GLU A 27 -6.08 -5.14 -11.84
N ILE A 28 -7.37 -4.79 -11.80
CA ILE A 28 -8.31 -5.28 -10.81
C ILE A 28 -9.42 -6.08 -11.51
N SER A 29 -9.85 -7.16 -10.88
CA SER A 29 -11.12 -7.78 -11.19
C SER A 29 -11.87 -8.20 -9.94
N VAL A 30 -13.18 -7.97 -9.93
CA VAL A 30 -14.11 -8.43 -8.91
C VAL A 30 -14.89 -9.61 -9.48
N VAL A 31 -14.74 -10.77 -8.85
CA VAL A 31 -15.49 -11.98 -9.17
C VAL A 31 -16.67 -12.09 -8.21
N VAL A 32 -17.86 -12.02 -8.77
CA VAL A 32 -19.12 -12.10 -8.04
C VAL A 32 -19.67 -13.52 -8.20
N PRO A 33 -19.79 -14.30 -7.13
CA PRO A 33 -20.33 -15.65 -7.24
C PRO A 33 -21.85 -15.61 -7.51
N PRO A 34 -22.42 -16.67 -8.12
CA PRO A 34 -23.86 -16.77 -8.31
C PRO A 34 -24.62 -16.65 -6.98
N GLY A 35 -25.63 -15.77 -6.95
CA GLY A 35 -26.44 -15.48 -5.78
C GLY A 35 -25.76 -14.60 -4.72
N ALA A 36 -24.67 -13.90 -5.04
CA ALA A 36 -24.18 -12.78 -4.22
C ALA A 36 -25.01 -11.49 -4.39
N LEU A 37 -25.71 -11.38 -5.52
CA LEU A 37 -26.55 -10.24 -5.87
C LEU A 37 -27.99 -10.70 -6.04
N SER A 38 -28.94 -9.91 -5.52
CA SER A 38 -30.38 -10.11 -5.72
C SER A 38 -30.90 -9.46 -7.01
N VAL A 39 -30.20 -8.43 -7.50
CA VAL A 39 -30.52 -7.69 -8.73
C VAL A 39 -29.25 -7.43 -9.57
N PRO A 40 -29.36 -7.18 -10.88
CA PRO A 40 -28.21 -6.77 -11.67
C PRO A 40 -27.60 -5.48 -11.13
N CYS A 41 -26.27 -5.44 -11.01
CA CYS A 41 -25.52 -4.33 -10.43
C CYS A 41 -24.45 -3.84 -11.40
N LYS A 42 -24.31 -2.52 -11.52
CA LYS A 42 -23.25 -1.86 -12.26
C LYS A 42 -22.08 -1.60 -11.32
N PHE A 43 -20.96 -2.26 -11.58
CA PHE A 43 -19.69 -1.98 -10.90
C PHE A 43 -19.01 -0.81 -11.58
N GLU A 44 -18.48 0.12 -10.79
CA GLU A 44 -17.67 1.25 -11.23
C GLU A 44 -16.31 1.19 -10.52
N PHE A 45 -15.25 1.41 -11.31
CA PHE A 45 -13.88 1.47 -10.83
C PHE A 45 -13.32 2.86 -11.08
N THR A 46 -12.96 3.56 -10.01
CA THR A 46 -12.40 4.90 -10.07
C THR A 46 -10.97 4.89 -9.54
N LEU A 47 -10.03 5.37 -10.34
CA LEU A 47 -8.64 5.49 -9.93
C LEU A 47 -8.47 6.68 -8.98
N ILE A 48 -7.96 6.43 -7.78
CA ILE A 48 -7.70 7.47 -6.79
C ILE A 48 -6.21 7.81 -6.83
N SER A 49 -5.91 8.98 -7.38
CA SER A 49 -4.54 9.50 -7.53
C SER A 49 -4.22 10.68 -6.59
N GLN A 50 -5.24 11.21 -5.93
CA GLN A 50 -5.15 12.33 -4.98
C GLN A 50 -5.85 11.93 -3.69
N HIS A 51 -5.36 12.41 -2.55
CA HIS A 51 -5.88 12.06 -1.22
C HIS A 51 -5.86 10.56 -0.90
N VAL A 52 -4.89 9.83 -1.46
CA VAL A 52 -4.64 8.43 -1.08
C VAL A 52 -4.32 8.39 0.42
N PRO A 53 -5.03 7.58 1.22
CA PRO A 53 -4.72 7.42 2.64
C PRO A 53 -3.27 7.01 2.85
N ALA A 54 -2.68 7.46 3.95
CA ALA A 54 -1.27 7.20 4.24
C ALA A 54 -0.97 5.70 4.27
N ASN A 55 0.21 5.32 3.77
CA ASN A 55 0.65 3.94 3.81
C ASN A 55 0.91 3.52 5.27
N PRO A 56 0.61 2.26 5.62
CA PRO A 56 1.02 1.66 6.88
C PRO A 56 2.56 1.67 7.03
N PRO A 57 3.13 1.77 8.25
CA PRO A 57 4.58 1.95 8.45
C PRO A 57 5.47 0.84 7.89
N THR A 58 4.94 -0.38 7.74
CA THR A 58 5.69 -1.57 7.31
C THR A 58 5.36 -2.01 5.88
N ARG A 59 4.45 -1.28 5.21
CA ARG A 59 3.89 -1.67 3.92
C ARG A 59 3.97 -0.53 2.94
N VAL A 60 4.11 -0.87 1.67
CA VAL A 60 3.98 0.09 0.58
C VAL A 60 2.85 -0.37 -0.32
N VAL A 61 2.03 0.58 -0.76
CA VAL A 61 1.09 0.30 -1.85
C VAL A 61 1.93 -0.05 -3.08
N ALA A 62 1.74 -1.28 -3.57
CA ALA A 62 2.55 -1.85 -4.63
C ALA A 62 2.02 -1.54 -6.03
N SER A 63 0.79 -1.03 -6.13
CA SER A 63 0.15 -0.63 -7.38
C SER A 63 -0.62 0.68 -7.21
N ARG A 64 -1.83 0.77 -7.79
CA ARG A 64 -2.73 1.91 -7.66
C ARG A 64 -3.78 1.65 -6.59
N VAL A 65 -4.39 2.74 -6.12
CA VAL A 65 -5.53 2.71 -5.20
C VAL A 65 -6.81 2.94 -5.99
N TRP A 66 -7.77 2.03 -5.84
CA TRP A 66 -8.99 2.01 -6.60
C TRP A 66 -10.19 2.15 -5.67
N ASP A 67 -11.09 3.06 -5.98
CA ASP A 67 -12.42 3.05 -5.39
C ASP A 67 -13.33 2.17 -6.24
N ILE A 68 -13.89 1.14 -5.62
CA ILE A 68 -14.83 0.22 -6.26
C ILE A 68 -16.20 0.47 -5.65
N SER A 69 -17.17 0.75 -6.50
CA SER A 69 -18.57 0.93 -6.09
C SER A 69 -19.48 0.05 -6.93
N ALA A 70 -20.58 -0.41 -6.36
CA ALA A 70 -21.61 -1.17 -7.07
C ALA A 70 -22.95 -0.45 -6.94
N PHE A 71 -23.69 -0.30 -8.04
CA PHE A 71 -24.98 0.38 -8.08
C PHE A 71 -26.07 -0.51 -8.64
N ASP A 72 -27.27 -0.45 -8.06
CA ASP A 72 -28.44 -1.10 -8.64
C ASP A 72 -28.98 -0.35 -9.87
N GLY A 73 -30.04 -0.89 -10.48
CA GLY A 73 -30.70 -0.25 -11.64
C GLY A 73 -31.37 1.10 -11.35
N ALA A 74 -31.52 1.48 -10.08
CA ALA A 74 -32.06 2.76 -9.64
C ALA A 74 -30.95 3.76 -9.23
N GLY A 75 -29.68 3.35 -9.27
CA GLY A 75 -28.54 4.16 -8.88
C GLY A 75 -28.23 4.15 -7.38
N ASN A 76 -28.83 3.25 -6.60
CA ASN A 76 -28.51 3.10 -5.18
C ASN A 76 -27.21 2.31 -5.02
N LEU A 77 -26.35 2.74 -4.08
CA LEU A 77 -25.12 2.05 -3.75
C LEU A 77 -25.43 0.71 -3.05
N ILE A 78 -24.80 -0.36 -3.53
CA ILE A 78 -24.82 -1.69 -2.91
C ILE A 78 -23.52 -1.88 -2.13
N THR A 79 -23.63 -1.98 -0.81
CA THR A 79 -22.51 -2.16 0.11
C THR A 79 -22.50 -3.52 0.82
N VAL A 80 -23.58 -4.29 0.66
CA VAL A 80 -23.77 -5.60 1.29
C VAL A 80 -24.09 -6.62 0.20
N PHE A 81 -23.38 -7.75 0.25
CA PHE A 81 -23.53 -8.86 -0.69
C PHE A 81 -24.00 -10.10 0.07
N ASP A 82 -24.89 -10.89 -0.53
CA ASP A 82 -25.43 -12.12 0.09
C ASP A 82 -24.37 -13.23 0.22
N LYS A 83 -23.30 -13.13 -0.56
CA LYS A 83 -22.11 -13.98 -0.49
C LYS A 83 -20.85 -13.13 -0.67
N PRO A 84 -19.71 -13.52 -0.07
CA PRO A 84 -18.44 -12.81 -0.26
C PRO A 84 -18.07 -12.74 -1.74
N ILE A 85 -17.69 -11.55 -2.19
CA ILE A 85 -17.11 -11.33 -3.51
C ILE A 85 -15.59 -11.50 -3.43
N GLN A 86 -14.94 -11.84 -4.54
CA GLN A 86 -13.48 -11.95 -4.60
C GLN A 86 -12.90 -10.76 -5.34
N ILE A 87 -11.88 -10.14 -4.75
CA ILE A 87 -11.07 -9.12 -5.38
C ILE A 87 -9.77 -9.78 -5.82
N VAL A 88 -9.42 -9.59 -7.09
CA VAL A 88 -8.21 -10.11 -7.70
C VAL A 88 -7.40 -8.92 -8.20
N PHE A 89 -6.19 -8.77 -7.67
CA PHE A 89 -5.21 -7.81 -8.16
C PHE A 89 -4.17 -8.53 -9.00
N ARG A 90 -3.90 -8.02 -10.20
CA ARG A 90 -2.79 -8.43 -11.05
C ARG A 90 -1.64 -7.46 -10.89
N TYR A 91 -0.41 -7.98 -10.86
CA TYR A 91 0.80 -7.16 -10.75
C TYR A 91 1.82 -7.55 -11.83
N ALA A 92 2.66 -6.61 -12.26
CA ALA A 92 3.63 -6.87 -13.34
C ALA A 92 5.03 -7.20 -12.83
N ALA A 93 5.49 -6.55 -11.76
CA ALA A 93 6.90 -6.56 -11.37
C ALA A 93 7.12 -6.88 -9.89
N GLN A 94 6.43 -6.19 -8.98
CA GLN A 94 6.57 -6.41 -7.54
C GLN A 94 5.57 -7.45 -7.08
N ALA A 95 6.06 -8.54 -6.47
CA ALA A 95 5.20 -9.51 -5.81
C ALA A 95 4.43 -8.81 -4.70
N THR A 96 3.12 -9.04 -4.68
CA THR A 96 2.24 -8.53 -3.64
C THR A 96 1.75 -9.67 -2.80
N ASP A 97 1.53 -9.40 -1.52
CA ASP A 97 1.15 -10.42 -0.55
C ASP A 97 -0.18 -10.13 0.15
N LEU A 98 -0.67 -8.90 0.05
CA LEU A 98 -1.80 -8.46 0.84
C LEU A 98 -2.70 -7.49 0.08
N ILE A 99 -4.01 -7.70 0.18
CA ILE A 99 -5.03 -6.73 -0.24
C ILE A 99 -5.62 -6.10 1.02
N GLY A 100 -5.78 -4.78 0.99
CA GLY A 100 -6.47 -4.05 2.05
C GLY A 100 -7.54 -3.13 1.48
N TYR A 101 -8.55 -2.86 2.30
CA TYR A 101 -9.56 -1.85 2.04
C TYR A 101 -9.49 -0.73 3.07
N TRP A 102 -9.87 0.48 2.69
CA TRP A 102 -10.00 1.60 3.61
C TRP A 102 -11.40 1.59 4.23
N ASP A 103 -11.49 1.60 5.56
CA ASP A 103 -12.76 1.64 6.29
C ASP A 103 -13.25 3.07 6.60
N GLY A 104 -12.42 4.07 6.33
CA GLY A 104 -12.65 5.47 6.67
C GLY A 104 -11.59 6.06 7.59
N GLU A 105 -10.92 5.22 8.37
CA GLU A 105 -9.94 5.61 9.40
C GLU A 105 -8.61 4.87 9.24
N GLU A 106 -8.65 3.58 8.89
CA GLU A 106 -7.45 2.75 8.70
C GLU A 106 -7.56 1.77 7.53
N TRP A 107 -6.41 1.20 7.17
CA TRP A 107 -6.34 0.11 6.20
C TRP A 107 -6.63 -1.21 6.91
N VAL A 108 -7.75 -1.83 6.54
CA VAL A 108 -8.13 -3.16 7.03
C VAL A 108 -7.68 -4.21 6.01
N TYR A 109 -6.87 -5.16 6.46
CA TYR A 109 -6.32 -6.20 5.61
C TYR A 109 -7.25 -7.39 5.49
N LEU A 110 -7.41 -7.87 4.26
CA LEU A 110 -8.17 -9.07 3.95
C LEU A 110 -7.27 -10.30 4.01
N ASP A 111 -7.85 -11.45 4.34
CA ASP A 111 -7.19 -12.74 4.21
C ASP A 111 -6.89 -13.00 2.72
N SER A 112 -5.64 -12.75 2.35
CA SER A 112 -5.18 -12.67 0.97
C SER A 112 -4.39 -13.93 0.63
N THR A 113 -4.65 -14.47 -0.56
CA THR A 113 -3.92 -15.60 -1.13
C THR A 113 -3.06 -15.12 -2.29
N PRO A 114 -1.75 -14.95 -2.09
CA PRO A 114 -0.82 -14.62 -3.17
C PRO A 114 -0.67 -15.80 -4.13
N GLN A 115 -0.74 -15.52 -5.43
CA GLN A 115 -0.52 -16.47 -6.52
C GLN A 115 0.64 -16.00 -7.39
N PRO A 116 1.89 -16.18 -6.93
CA PRO A 116 3.06 -15.59 -7.58
C PRO A 116 3.27 -16.04 -9.03
N ASN A 117 2.94 -17.30 -9.33
CA ASN A 117 3.06 -17.85 -10.69
C ASN A 117 2.03 -17.26 -11.66
N ALA A 118 0.89 -16.78 -11.16
CA ALA A 118 -0.16 -16.14 -11.95
C ALA A 118 -0.07 -14.61 -11.90
N HIS A 119 0.95 -14.08 -11.21
CA HIS A 119 1.15 -12.67 -10.92
C HIS A 119 -0.11 -12.00 -10.34
N GLN A 120 -0.74 -12.68 -9.38
CA GLN A 120 -2.03 -12.30 -8.81
C GLN A 120 -2.03 -12.38 -7.30
N THR A 121 -2.85 -11.56 -6.67
CA THR A 121 -3.23 -11.70 -5.26
C THR A 121 -4.74 -11.65 -5.18
N ILE A 122 -5.33 -12.59 -4.43
CA ILE A 122 -6.78 -12.77 -4.36
C ILE A 122 -7.22 -12.63 -2.91
N ALA A 123 -8.29 -11.91 -2.66
CA ALA A 123 -8.90 -11.81 -1.34
C ALA A 123 -10.42 -11.85 -1.43
N ALA A 124 -11.08 -12.45 -0.44
CA ALA A 124 -12.52 -12.32 -0.29
C ALA A 124 -12.83 -11.02 0.46
N SER A 125 -13.78 -10.23 -0.03
CA SER A 125 -14.24 -9.02 0.64
C SER A 125 -15.75 -9.07 0.88
N PRO A 126 -16.23 -8.73 2.09
CA PRO A 126 -17.65 -8.52 2.35
C PRO A 126 -18.14 -7.13 1.90
N HIS A 127 -17.23 -6.18 1.65
CA HIS A 127 -17.54 -4.79 1.33
C HIS A 127 -16.73 -4.29 0.14
N LEU A 128 -17.30 -3.31 -0.56
CA LEU A 128 -16.60 -2.55 -1.59
C LEU A 128 -16.32 -1.15 -1.07
N SER A 129 -15.07 -0.72 -1.18
CA SER A 129 -14.63 0.63 -0.86
C SER A 129 -13.32 0.91 -1.60
N LEU A 130 -12.55 1.90 -1.12
CA LEU A 130 -11.17 2.10 -1.51
C LEU A 130 -10.34 0.83 -1.25
N VAL A 131 -9.72 0.26 -2.27
CA VAL A 131 -8.87 -0.92 -2.15
C VAL A 131 -7.50 -0.67 -2.73
N ALA A 132 -6.51 -1.31 -2.11
CA ALA A 132 -5.13 -1.29 -2.55
C ALA A 132 -4.50 -2.66 -2.33
N VAL A 133 -3.50 -2.93 -3.15
CA VAL A 133 -2.62 -4.09 -2.98
C VAL A 133 -1.28 -3.63 -2.44
N PHE A 134 -0.79 -4.33 -1.43
CA PHE A 134 0.41 -4.00 -0.69
C PHE A 134 1.50 -5.03 -0.95
N ALA A 135 2.73 -4.56 -0.78
CA ALA A 135 3.91 -5.40 -0.65
C ALA A 135 4.62 -5.08 0.66
N GLU A 136 5.42 -6.02 1.15
CA GLU A 136 6.38 -5.72 2.20
C GLU A 136 7.29 -4.57 1.76
N MET A 137 7.51 -3.63 2.68
CA MET A 137 8.59 -2.68 2.51
C MET A 137 9.89 -3.47 2.58
N GLY A 138 10.55 -3.67 1.43
CA GLY A 138 11.83 -4.34 1.38
C GLY A 138 12.83 -3.66 2.35
N PRO A 139 13.92 -4.35 2.75
CA PRO A 139 14.97 -3.69 3.53
C PRO A 139 15.40 -2.41 2.81
N PRO A 140 15.72 -1.32 3.54
CA PRO A 140 16.16 -0.09 2.91
C PRO A 140 17.26 -0.45 1.93
N ALA A 141 17.10 -0.01 0.66
CA ALA A 141 18.10 -0.26 -0.35
C ALA A 141 19.47 0.11 0.25
N PRO A 142 20.49 -0.76 0.16
CA PRO A 142 21.82 -0.40 0.64
C PRO A 142 22.13 0.96 0.00
N GLY A 143 22.32 1.98 0.85
CA GLY A 143 22.59 3.32 0.37
C GLY A 143 23.73 3.28 -0.64
N PRO A 144 23.78 4.20 -1.61
CA PRO A 144 24.84 4.19 -2.61
C PRO A 144 26.18 4.04 -1.90
N THR A 145 26.83 2.89 -2.08
CA THR A 145 28.21 2.70 -1.64
C THR A 145 29.04 3.59 -2.52
N PHE A 146 29.23 4.84 -2.10
CA PHE A 146 30.26 5.66 -2.68
C PHE A 146 31.58 4.92 -2.44
N PRO A 147 32.38 4.60 -3.47
CA PRO A 147 33.74 4.16 -3.22
C PRO A 147 34.41 5.25 -2.39
N VAL A 148 34.82 4.91 -1.18
CA VAL A 148 35.69 5.77 -0.39
C VAL A 148 37.01 5.80 -1.16
N VAL A 149 37.16 6.75 -2.07
CA VAL A 149 38.46 7.12 -2.59
C VAL A 149 39.18 7.76 -1.42
N PRO A 150 40.27 7.18 -0.89
CA PRO A 150 41.08 7.87 0.10
C PRO A 150 41.68 9.10 -0.56
N VAL A 151 41.03 10.25 -0.39
CA VAL A 151 41.66 11.54 -0.70
C VAL A 151 42.73 11.74 0.36
N ALA A 152 43.99 11.57 -0.04
CA ALA A 152 45.13 11.98 0.76
C ALA A 152 45.08 13.51 0.91
N ILE A 153 44.40 14.00 1.94
CA ILE A 153 44.47 15.41 2.32
C ILE A 153 45.83 15.61 2.99
N GLY A 154 46.78 16.15 2.23
CA GLY A 154 48.02 16.69 2.77
C GLY A 154 47.69 17.89 3.67
N PHE A 155 47.72 17.69 4.98
CA PHE A 155 47.63 18.78 5.95
C PHE A 155 48.94 19.58 5.93
N ILE A 156 48.90 20.80 5.41
CA ILE A 156 49.92 21.81 5.72
C ILE A 156 49.53 22.44 7.05
N ALA A 157 50.38 22.22 8.05
CA ALA A 157 50.26 22.79 9.38
C ALA A 157 50.44 24.32 9.36
N LEU A 158 49.56 25.04 10.06
CA LEU A 158 49.87 26.37 10.60
C LEU A 158 49.47 26.41 12.08
N ALA A 159 50.36 26.98 12.89
CA ALA A 159 50.57 26.65 14.29
C ALA A 159 49.82 27.52 15.32
N ALA A 160 49.64 26.91 16.50
CA ALA A 160 49.56 27.48 17.87
C ALA A 160 48.38 28.44 18.19
N VAL A 161 47.75 28.43 19.37
CA VAL A 161 48.34 28.53 20.72
C VAL A 161 47.42 27.89 21.77
N THR A 162 48.10 27.28 22.74
CA THR A 162 47.75 26.62 24.00
C THR A 162 46.92 27.45 24.98
N VAL A 163 45.98 26.83 25.71
CA VAL A 163 45.92 26.87 27.18
C VAL A 163 45.39 25.54 27.70
N ALA A 164 46.21 24.84 28.49
CA ALA A 164 45.83 23.71 29.32
C ALA A 164 46.07 24.10 30.78
N THR A 165 45.10 23.83 31.66
CA THR A 165 45.34 23.42 33.05
C THR A 165 44.02 22.90 33.62
N VAL A 166 43.87 21.58 33.79
CA VAL A 166 44.21 20.81 35.00
C VAL A 166 43.22 21.06 36.15
N ALA A 167 42.46 20.03 36.51
CA ALA A 167 42.57 19.39 37.83
C ALA A 167 41.55 18.26 37.96
N ALA A 168 42.07 17.03 37.90
CA ALA A 168 41.42 15.87 38.50
C ALA A 168 41.31 16.06 40.02
N ARG A 169 40.26 15.53 40.66
CA ARG A 169 40.39 14.47 41.70
C ARG A 169 39.07 14.19 42.44
N ARG A 170 38.76 12.88 42.42
CA ARG A 170 38.32 12.03 43.55
C ARG A 170 36.83 12.02 43.96
N ARG A 171 36.20 10.88 43.62
CA ARG A 171 35.43 9.95 44.47
C ARG A 171 35.01 10.49 45.86
N ALA A 172 33.73 10.36 46.18
CA ALA A 172 33.24 9.41 47.20
C ALA A 172 31.69 9.35 47.20
N VAL A 173 31.16 8.13 47.12
CA VAL A 173 29.81 7.74 47.57
C VAL A 173 29.95 7.35 49.06
N PRO A 174 29.01 7.72 49.96
CA PRO A 174 28.09 6.73 50.56
C PRO A 174 26.67 7.31 50.77
N ARG A 175 25.58 6.64 50.39
CA ARG A 175 24.78 5.64 51.13
C ARG A 175 24.44 6.04 52.58
N GLN A 176 23.18 6.42 52.85
CA GLN A 176 22.23 5.68 53.71
C GLN A 176 20.89 6.44 53.87
N GLU A 177 19.80 5.69 53.64
CA GLU A 177 18.42 5.86 54.13
C GLU A 177 18.34 5.98 55.67
N PRO A 178 17.18 6.31 56.29
CA PRO A 178 15.80 6.26 55.79
C PRO A 178 15.08 7.61 55.61
#